data_AF-A0A9C8L8P5-F1
#
_entry.id   AF-A0A9C8L8P5-F1
#
_cell.length_a   1.000
_cell.length_b   1.000
_cell.length_c   1.000
_cell.angle_alpha   90.00
_cell.angle_beta   90.00
_cell.angle_gamma   90.00
#
_symmetry.space_group_name_H-M   'P 1'
#
loop_
_entity.id
_entity.type
_entity.pdbx_description
1 polymer ?
#
loop_
_entity_poly.entity_id
_entity_poly.type
_entity_poly.pdbx_seq_one_letter_code
_entity_poly.pdbx_strand_id
1 'polypeptide(L)'
;MIKTRYVFISVAALLLLGVGLLALPTIIRALPGRYAYRLPEPLQALRHNPHPETLPTPAVVHTPALQPTKTATPLPTWTVTPSPSQTPTYVPPTLTPSSTPTPSPTPPASFTLTGLHHEHQGWNNCGPATLAMALSFWDLNQTQHDVAPVLKPDPEDKNVSPWEMEQYARDLGLGAIVRVNGTLETLKTLVRAGFPPIVETWYVRDASDQLGHYRLVVGYDDETQAFLTYDSLHGPDVVVDYQEMDELWRVFNRVYLVVYPFERWASLAALIGDDVHDEQMYEGALARAQAEAASPPSTCVAYADCTDWVTFSCFNVGSSLTSLGRHEEAAAAYDQARQLGLHYRMLWYQFGPYESYHGVGRHEDVIALASATLKTAGNLEESYYWRGKSRLALDDVDGARADFKSALRYHENWTPALDALTGLQDP
;
A
#
# COMPACT_ATOMS: atom_id res chain seq x y z
N MET A 1 -35.23 -39.04 48.89
CA MET A 1 -34.02 -38.18 48.92
C MET A 1 -33.09 -38.34 47.72
N ILE A 2 -33.07 -39.47 47.00
CA ILE A 2 -32.16 -39.68 45.85
C ILE A 2 -32.59 -38.87 44.60
N LYS A 3 -33.89 -38.77 44.29
CA LYS A 3 -34.40 -38.03 43.10
C LYS A 3 -34.10 -36.52 43.13
N THR A 4 -34.11 -35.89 44.31
CA THR A 4 -33.88 -34.45 44.46
C THR A 4 -32.43 -34.06 44.14
N ARG A 5 -31.45 -34.91 44.46
CA ARG A 5 -30.03 -34.66 44.15
C ARG A 5 -29.74 -34.64 42.66
N TYR A 6 -30.36 -35.54 41.89
CA TYR A 6 -30.21 -35.56 40.43
C TYR A 6 -30.86 -34.34 39.77
N VAL A 7 -32.01 -33.88 40.28
CA VAL A 7 -32.65 -32.64 39.78
C VAL A 7 -31.74 -31.43 39.98
N PHE A 8 -31.13 -31.26 41.15
CA PHE A 8 -30.17 -30.17 41.39
C PHE A 8 -28.93 -30.25 40.49
N ILE A 9 -28.38 -31.45 40.28
CA ILE A 9 -27.23 -31.65 39.39
C ILE A 9 -27.61 -31.33 37.93
N SER A 10 -28.78 -31.78 37.46
CA SER A 10 -29.25 -31.50 36.10
C SER A 10 -29.53 -30.01 35.89
N VAL A 11 -30.13 -29.32 36.86
CA VAL A 11 -30.36 -27.87 36.80
C VAL A 11 -29.03 -27.12 36.79
N ALA A 12 -28.08 -27.49 37.65
CA ALA A 12 -26.75 -26.87 37.64
C ALA A 12 -26.00 -27.11 36.32
N ALA A 13 -26.07 -28.31 35.75
CA ALA A 13 -25.47 -28.62 34.46
C ALA A 13 -26.09 -27.82 33.30
N LEU A 14 -27.41 -27.67 33.29
CA LEU A 14 -28.11 -26.83 32.29
C LEU A 14 -27.78 -25.35 32.44
N LEU A 15 -27.63 -24.86 33.67
CA LEU A 15 -27.20 -23.48 33.93
C LEU A 15 -25.76 -23.26 33.45
N LEU A 16 -24.83 -24.18 33.74
CA LEU A 16 -23.46 -24.10 33.27
C LEU A 16 -23.37 -24.18 31.73
N LEU A 17 -24.18 -25.04 31.10
CA LEU A 17 -24.29 -25.11 29.65
C LEU A 17 -24.84 -23.80 29.07
N GLY A 18 -25.87 -23.23 29.69
CA GLY A 18 -26.44 -21.94 29.30
C GLY A 18 -25.44 -20.79 29.42
N VAL A 19 -24.70 -20.71 30.53
CA VAL A 19 -23.61 -19.73 30.70
C VAL A 19 -22.51 -19.94 29.67
N GLY A 20 -22.12 -21.19 29.41
CA GLY A 20 -21.13 -21.52 28.39
C GLY A 20 -21.55 -21.08 26.98
N LEU A 21 -22.81 -21.31 26.61
CA LEU A 21 -23.37 -20.86 25.34
C LEU A 21 -23.45 -19.33 25.23
N LEU A 22 -23.79 -18.63 26.31
CA LEU A 22 -23.82 -17.18 26.34
C LEU A 22 -22.41 -16.55 26.30
N ALA A 23 -21.42 -17.22 26.89
CA ALA A 23 -20.03 -16.78 26.86
C ALA A 23 -19.30 -17.13 25.56
N LEU A 24 -19.83 -18.06 24.76
CA LEU A 24 -19.20 -18.60 23.56
C LEU A 24 -18.80 -17.51 22.54
N PRO A 25 -19.65 -16.53 22.18
CA PRO A 25 -19.24 -15.46 21.26
C PRO A 25 -18.08 -14.64 21.81
N THR A 26 -18.08 -14.33 23.11
CA THR A 26 -17.00 -13.58 23.76
C THR A 26 -15.68 -14.37 23.76
N ILE A 27 -15.74 -15.67 24.04
CA ILE A 27 -14.57 -16.56 24.00
C ILE A 27 -14.02 -16.65 22.57
N ILE A 28 -14.88 -16.86 21.58
CA ILE A 28 -14.47 -16.95 20.16
C ILE A 28 -13.86 -15.64 19.69
N ARG A 29 -14.43 -14.49 20.05
CA ARG A 29 -13.89 -13.17 19.70
C ARG A 29 -12.57 -12.85 20.40
N ALA A 30 -12.31 -13.48 21.55
CA ALA A 30 -11.05 -13.36 22.28
C ALA A 30 -9.94 -14.28 21.73
N LEU A 31 -10.28 -15.26 20.88
CA LEU A 31 -9.27 -16.11 20.23
C LEU A 31 -8.45 -15.28 19.23
N PRO A 32 -7.11 -15.40 19.25
CA PRO A 32 -6.27 -14.85 18.19
C PRO A 32 -6.75 -15.32 16.81
N GLY A 33 -6.65 -14.43 15.82
CA GLY A 33 -7.23 -14.64 14.51
C GLY A 33 -6.74 -15.90 13.82
N ARG A 34 -5.45 -16.20 13.97
CA ARG A 34 -4.82 -17.43 13.43
C ARG A 34 -5.42 -18.73 13.93
N TYR A 35 -6.07 -18.71 15.09
CA TYR A 35 -6.77 -19.87 15.63
C TYR A 35 -8.25 -19.82 15.29
N ALA A 36 -8.87 -18.65 15.42
CA ALA A 36 -10.29 -18.47 15.14
C ALA A 36 -10.64 -18.76 13.68
N TYR A 37 -9.73 -18.50 12.74
CA TYR A 37 -9.91 -18.83 11.32
C TYR A 37 -10.01 -20.34 11.03
N ARG A 38 -9.49 -21.20 11.92
CA ARG A 38 -9.54 -22.66 11.75
C ARG A 38 -10.80 -23.28 12.37
N LEU A 39 -11.67 -22.47 12.98
CA LEU A 39 -12.93 -22.95 13.52
C LEU A 39 -13.91 -23.32 12.39
N PRO A 40 -14.71 -24.38 12.53
CA PRO A 40 -15.75 -24.69 11.56
C PRO A 40 -16.90 -23.68 11.63
N GLU A 41 -17.60 -23.47 10.52
CA GLU A 41 -18.91 -22.80 10.55
C GLU A 41 -19.91 -23.61 11.42
N PRO A 42 -20.78 -22.96 12.22
CA PRO A 42 -21.04 -21.51 12.30
C PRO A 42 -20.19 -20.77 13.38
N LEU A 43 -19.19 -21.41 13.98
CA LEU A 43 -18.42 -20.79 15.07
C LEU A 43 -17.55 -19.65 14.56
N GLN A 44 -17.03 -19.78 13.33
CA GLN A 44 -16.28 -18.71 12.67
C GLN A 44 -17.16 -17.44 12.51
N ALA A 45 -18.44 -17.58 12.15
CA ALA A 45 -19.38 -16.47 12.04
C ALA A 45 -19.49 -15.62 13.32
N LEU A 46 -19.34 -16.23 14.51
CA LEU A 46 -19.42 -15.53 15.80
C LEU A 46 -18.25 -14.57 16.05
N ARG A 47 -17.14 -14.74 15.31
CA ARG A 47 -15.97 -13.85 15.37
C ARG A 47 -16.25 -12.50 14.74
N HIS A 48 -17.10 -12.44 13.71
CA HIS A 48 -17.33 -11.19 12.99
C HIS A 48 -17.95 -10.15 13.92
N ASN A 49 -17.22 -9.05 14.08
CA ASN A 49 -17.73 -7.84 14.70
C ASN A 49 -18.25 -6.93 13.58
N PRO A 50 -19.40 -6.27 13.75
CA PRO A 50 -19.81 -5.21 12.85
C PRO A 50 -18.69 -4.17 12.75
N HIS A 51 -18.33 -3.80 11.54
CA HIS A 51 -17.38 -2.75 11.24
C HIS A 51 -18.02 -1.78 10.23
N PRO A 52 -17.58 -0.50 10.21
CA PRO A 52 -17.96 0.37 9.11
C PRO A 52 -17.34 -0.14 7.79
N GLU A 53 -17.97 0.18 6.66
CA GLU A 53 -17.41 -0.10 5.33
C GLU A 53 -16.34 0.95 4.96
N THR A 54 -16.53 2.19 5.43
CA THR A 54 -15.67 3.33 5.10
C THR A 54 -15.08 3.98 6.34
N LEU A 55 -13.99 4.71 6.15
CA LEU A 55 -13.38 5.55 7.19
C LEU A 55 -14.31 6.72 7.55
N PRO A 56 -14.22 7.24 8.79
CA PRO A 56 -14.99 8.42 9.18
C PRO A 56 -14.72 9.59 8.23
N THR A 57 -15.76 10.32 7.86
CA THR A 57 -15.65 11.61 7.16
C THR A 57 -14.83 12.60 8.00
N PRO A 58 -14.05 13.50 7.39
CA PRO A 58 -13.28 14.51 8.14
C PRO A 58 -14.19 15.44 8.96
N ALA A 59 -13.76 15.83 10.16
CA ALA A 59 -14.52 16.72 11.03
C ALA A 59 -14.51 18.18 10.54
N VAL A 60 -13.41 18.59 9.90
CA VAL A 60 -13.26 19.92 9.28
C VAL A 60 -12.90 19.71 7.81
N VAL A 61 -13.73 20.25 6.91
CA VAL A 61 -13.40 20.31 5.48
C VAL A 61 -12.66 21.61 5.25
N HIS A 62 -11.34 21.52 5.14
CA HIS A 62 -10.57 22.63 4.58
C HIS A 62 -10.71 22.53 3.06
N THR A 63 -11.68 23.25 2.50
CA THR A 63 -11.64 23.53 1.07
C THR A 63 -10.42 24.41 0.87
N PRO A 64 -9.37 23.98 0.14
CA PRO A 64 -8.39 24.94 -0.32
C PRO A 64 -9.20 25.94 -1.13
N ALA A 65 -9.16 27.22 -0.74
CA ALA A 65 -9.45 28.24 -1.72
C ALA A 65 -8.46 27.94 -2.85
N LEU A 66 -8.96 27.53 -4.02
CA LEU A 66 -8.24 27.71 -5.25
C LEU A 66 -7.99 29.22 -5.35
N GLN A 67 -6.94 29.71 -4.69
CA GLN A 67 -6.41 31.01 -5.01
C GLN A 67 -6.10 30.90 -6.49
N PRO A 68 -6.70 31.75 -7.35
CA PRO A 68 -6.34 31.75 -8.74
C PRO A 68 -4.84 31.98 -8.77
N THR A 69 -4.10 30.96 -9.22
CA THR A 69 -2.71 31.08 -9.60
C THR A 69 -2.61 32.37 -10.40
N LYS A 70 -1.71 33.24 -9.96
CA LYS A 70 -1.42 34.54 -10.58
C LYS A 70 -1.64 34.43 -12.08
N THR A 71 -2.56 35.26 -12.59
CA THR A 71 -2.88 35.43 -14.00
C THR A 71 -1.65 35.15 -14.86
N ALA A 72 -1.74 34.13 -15.70
CA ALA A 72 -0.81 33.95 -16.79
C ALA A 72 -0.70 35.30 -17.51
N THR A 73 0.47 35.94 -17.40
CA THR A 73 0.74 37.14 -18.17
C THR A 73 0.62 36.72 -19.64
N PRO A 74 -0.27 37.33 -20.43
CA PRO A 74 -0.38 36.96 -21.83
C PRO A 74 0.98 37.20 -22.49
N LEU A 75 1.48 36.19 -23.20
CA LEU A 75 2.65 36.35 -24.06
C LEU A 75 2.41 37.60 -24.94
N PRO A 76 3.39 38.51 -25.08
CA PRO A 76 3.25 39.63 -26.00
C PRO A 76 3.04 39.08 -27.42
N THR A 77 1.88 39.40 -27.99
CA THR A 77 1.59 39.19 -29.41
C THR A 77 2.51 40.09 -30.21
N TRP A 78 3.60 39.54 -30.73
CA TRP A 78 4.48 40.25 -31.65
C TRP A 78 3.82 40.32 -33.02
N THR A 79 3.23 41.48 -33.32
CA THR A 79 2.82 41.84 -34.67
C THR A 79 4.07 42.15 -35.49
N VAL A 80 4.50 41.19 -36.30
CA VAL A 80 5.63 41.38 -37.23
C VAL A 80 5.18 42.33 -38.34
N THR A 81 5.72 43.55 -38.31
CA THR A 81 5.65 44.49 -39.43
C THR A 81 6.81 44.17 -40.38
N PRO A 82 6.59 43.94 -41.69
CA PRO A 82 7.68 43.65 -42.61
C PRO A 82 8.51 44.92 -42.84
N SER A 83 9.82 44.85 -42.53
CA SER A 83 10.82 45.85 -42.86
C SER A 83 11.83 45.23 -43.85
N PRO A 84 12.32 45.93 -44.87
CA PRO A 84 13.10 45.33 -45.95
C PRO A 84 14.44 44.78 -45.46
N SER A 85 14.70 43.54 -45.86
CA SER A 85 15.90 42.76 -45.63
C SER A 85 17.12 43.36 -46.35
N GLN A 86 18.23 43.51 -45.62
CA GLN A 86 19.57 43.51 -46.21
C GLN A 86 20.26 42.20 -45.81
N THR A 87 20.66 41.43 -46.82
CA THR A 87 21.26 40.11 -46.69
C THR A 87 22.78 40.22 -46.45
N PRO A 88 23.33 39.65 -45.36
CA PRO A 88 24.70 39.19 -45.35
C PRO A 88 24.75 37.69 -45.67
N THR A 89 25.56 37.34 -46.66
CA THR A 89 25.82 35.96 -47.09
C THR A 89 26.57 35.20 -46.00
N TYR A 90 25.90 34.23 -45.35
CA TYR A 90 26.53 33.24 -44.48
C TYR A 90 26.66 31.91 -45.23
N VAL A 91 27.88 31.37 -45.30
CA VAL A 91 28.18 30.05 -45.86
C VAL A 91 28.24 29.05 -44.69
N PRO A 92 27.34 28.05 -44.62
CA PRO A 92 27.37 27.07 -43.55
C PRO A 92 28.49 26.04 -43.75
N PRO A 93 29.16 25.58 -42.68
CA PRO A 93 30.07 24.44 -42.78
C PRO A 93 29.30 23.14 -43.04
N THR A 94 29.91 22.27 -43.83
CA THR A 94 29.40 20.96 -44.24
C THR A 94 29.16 20.05 -43.02
N LEU A 95 27.91 19.63 -42.81
CA LEU A 95 27.53 18.66 -41.79
C LEU A 95 27.99 17.26 -42.22
N THR A 96 28.82 16.62 -41.38
CA THR A 96 29.14 15.20 -41.44
C THR A 96 27.86 14.39 -41.16
N PRO A 97 27.54 13.32 -41.92
CA PRO A 97 26.34 12.54 -41.66
C PRO A 97 26.39 11.87 -40.29
N SER A 98 25.38 12.16 -39.47
CA SER A 98 25.10 11.51 -38.20
C SER A 98 24.75 10.03 -38.44
N SER A 99 25.30 9.13 -37.62
CA SER A 99 25.01 7.70 -37.67
C SER A 99 23.53 7.44 -37.46
N THR A 100 22.87 6.85 -38.46
CA THR A 100 21.50 6.35 -38.36
C THR A 100 21.39 5.37 -37.19
N PRO A 101 20.49 5.59 -36.20
CA PRO A 101 20.31 4.65 -35.11
C PRO A 101 19.81 3.32 -35.68
N THR A 102 20.51 2.24 -35.35
CA THR A 102 20.07 0.87 -35.65
C THR A 102 18.74 0.62 -34.94
N PRO A 103 17.70 0.08 -35.62
CA PRO A 103 16.44 -0.25 -34.96
C PRO A 103 16.70 -1.25 -33.83
N SER A 104 16.29 -0.90 -32.61
CA SER A 104 16.31 -1.81 -31.47
C SER A 104 15.38 -2.99 -31.77
N PRO A 105 15.77 -4.24 -31.46
CA PRO A 105 14.90 -5.39 -31.67
C PRO A 105 13.55 -5.20 -30.98
N THR A 106 12.46 -5.54 -31.67
CA THR A 106 11.12 -5.55 -31.08
C THR A 106 11.11 -6.50 -29.88
N PRO A 107 10.61 -6.08 -28.71
CA PRO A 107 10.48 -6.96 -27.55
C PRO A 107 9.61 -8.19 -27.85
N PRO A 108 9.83 -9.32 -27.17
CA PRO A 108 8.97 -10.50 -27.32
C PRO A 108 7.55 -10.19 -26.82
N ALA A 109 6.54 -10.69 -27.54
CA ALA A 109 5.13 -10.50 -27.23
C ALA A 109 4.68 -11.26 -25.96
N SER A 110 5.42 -12.31 -25.58
CA SER A 110 5.24 -12.98 -24.30
C SER A 110 6.58 -13.41 -23.73
N PHE A 111 6.68 -13.43 -22.40
CA PHE A 111 7.89 -13.84 -21.70
C PHE A 111 7.51 -14.33 -20.30
N THR A 112 8.14 -15.42 -19.86
CA THR A 112 7.94 -15.98 -18.52
C THR A 112 9.29 -16.34 -17.90
N LEU A 113 9.52 -15.85 -16.70
CA LEU A 113 10.65 -16.24 -15.86
C LEU A 113 10.45 -17.67 -15.36
N THR A 114 11.53 -18.43 -15.29
CA THR A 114 11.54 -19.80 -14.77
C THR A 114 12.54 -19.90 -13.61
N GLY A 115 12.45 -20.99 -12.83
CA GLY A 115 13.35 -21.22 -11.70
C GLY A 115 12.89 -20.61 -10.36
N LEU A 116 11.72 -19.97 -10.31
CA LEU A 116 11.13 -19.52 -9.06
C LEU A 116 10.41 -20.67 -8.34
N HIS A 117 10.41 -20.61 -7.02
CA HIS A 117 9.60 -21.47 -6.16
C HIS A 117 8.36 -20.71 -5.69
N HIS A 118 7.19 -21.34 -5.80
CA HIS A 118 5.95 -20.82 -5.22
C HIS A 118 5.79 -21.29 -3.77
N GLU A 119 5.23 -20.42 -2.93
CA GLU A 119 4.86 -20.73 -1.56
C GLU A 119 3.46 -20.20 -1.22
N HIS A 120 2.60 -21.05 -0.65
CA HIS A 120 1.31 -20.62 -0.12
C HIS A 120 1.48 -19.90 1.22
N GLN A 121 0.79 -18.77 1.40
CA GLN A 121 0.88 -18.01 2.64
C GLN A 121 0.19 -18.72 3.82
N GLY A 122 0.75 -18.49 5.01
CA GLY A 122 0.09 -18.65 6.29
C GLY A 122 -0.80 -17.46 6.64
N TRP A 123 -1.15 -17.37 7.93
CA TRP A 123 -1.99 -16.31 8.48
C TRP A 123 -1.34 -14.94 8.32
N ASN A 124 -1.95 -14.05 7.52
CA ASN A 124 -1.47 -12.70 7.20
C ASN A 124 -0.01 -12.65 6.67
N ASN A 125 0.40 -13.68 5.92
CA ASN A 125 1.78 -13.80 5.42
C ASN A 125 1.93 -13.47 3.92
N CYS A 126 1.01 -12.71 3.31
CA CYS A 126 1.10 -12.39 1.87
C CYS A 126 2.45 -11.74 1.52
N GLY A 127 2.88 -10.72 2.27
CA GLY A 127 4.19 -10.05 2.07
C GLY A 127 5.38 -11.01 2.26
N PRO A 128 5.53 -11.66 3.43
CA PRO A 128 6.62 -12.60 3.68
C PRO A 128 6.71 -13.75 2.67
N ALA A 129 5.58 -14.36 2.30
CA ALA A 129 5.56 -15.43 1.30
C ALA A 129 5.95 -14.91 -0.09
N THR A 130 5.42 -13.76 -0.50
CA THR A 130 5.75 -13.16 -1.81
C THR A 130 7.20 -12.71 -1.89
N LEU A 131 7.78 -12.20 -0.80
CA LEU A 131 9.22 -11.92 -0.73
C LEU A 131 10.06 -13.19 -0.82
N ALA A 132 9.69 -14.27 -0.11
CA ALA A 132 10.37 -15.56 -0.20
C ALA A 132 10.35 -16.11 -1.65
N MET A 133 9.21 -16.04 -2.33
CA MET A 133 9.11 -16.42 -3.75
C MET A 133 10.05 -15.58 -4.62
N ALA A 134 10.15 -14.27 -4.40
CA ALA A 134 11.07 -13.40 -5.16
C ALA A 134 12.54 -13.70 -4.87
N LEU A 135 12.90 -13.99 -3.62
CA LEU A 135 14.25 -14.35 -3.21
C LEU A 135 14.70 -15.69 -3.83
N SER A 136 13.77 -16.61 -4.06
CA SER A 136 14.06 -17.90 -4.71
C SER A 136 14.63 -17.75 -6.12
N PHE A 137 14.26 -16.69 -6.84
CA PHE A 137 14.81 -16.38 -8.17
C PHE A 137 16.32 -16.08 -8.14
N TRP A 138 16.83 -15.67 -6.98
CA TRP A 138 18.24 -15.36 -6.75
C TRP A 138 18.97 -16.48 -6.01
N ASP A 139 18.44 -17.71 -6.04
CA ASP A 139 18.99 -18.90 -5.37
C ASP A 139 19.03 -18.79 -3.82
N LEU A 140 18.29 -17.86 -3.22
CA LEU A 140 18.12 -17.79 -1.76
C LEU A 140 16.95 -18.69 -1.34
N ASN A 141 17.25 -19.72 -0.54
CA ASN A 141 16.28 -20.70 -0.05
C ASN A 141 15.50 -20.24 1.19
N GLN A 142 15.14 -18.96 1.26
CA GLN A 142 14.31 -18.42 2.34
C GLN A 142 12.86 -18.84 2.14
N THR A 143 12.16 -19.14 3.22
CA THR A 143 10.72 -19.39 3.23
C THR A 143 10.01 -18.31 4.02
N GLN A 144 8.68 -18.24 3.93
CA GLN A 144 7.90 -17.33 4.79
C GLN A 144 8.17 -17.58 6.30
N HIS A 145 8.60 -18.79 6.69
CA HIS A 145 8.90 -19.12 8.09
C HIS A 145 10.19 -18.45 8.59
N ASP A 146 11.10 -18.10 7.67
CA ASP A 146 12.31 -17.34 7.96
C ASP A 146 12.02 -15.83 7.90
N VAL A 147 11.23 -15.42 6.91
CA VAL A 147 10.93 -14.00 6.63
C VAL A 147 9.92 -13.41 7.64
N ALA A 148 8.81 -14.09 7.91
CA ALA A 148 7.70 -13.54 8.69
C ALA A 148 8.06 -13.16 10.14
N PRO A 149 8.87 -13.91 10.90
CA PRO A 149 9.26 -13.50 12.25
C PRO A 149 10.04 -12.18 12.32
N VAL A 150 10.71 -11.79 11.22
CA VAL A 150 11.46 -10.53 11.14
C VAL A 150 10.54 -9.39 10.72
N LEU A 151 9.78 -9.58 9.63
CA LEU A 151 8.92 -8.54 9.07
C LEU A 151 7.63 -8.30 9.85
N LYS A 152 7.22 -9.28 10.66
CA LYS A 152 5.90 -9.33 11.27
C LYS A 152 5.98 -9.85 12.71
N PRO A 153 6.65 -9.10 13.61
CA PRO A 153 6.94 -9.53 14.98
C PRO A 153 5.68 -9.86 15.79
N ASP A 154 4.54 -9.21 15.52
CA ASP A 154 3.22 -9.70 15.95
C ASP A 154 2.68 -10.73 14.94
N PRO A 155 2.46 -12.00 15.35
CA PRO A 155 1.85 -13.01 14.49
C PRO A 155 0.44 -12.66 13.98
N GLU A 156 -0.25 -11.68 14.57
CA GLU A 156 -1.57 -11.19 14.13
C GLU A 156 -1.54 -9.93 13.28
N ASP A 157 -0.37 -9.33 13.07
CA ASP A 157 -0.23 -8.18 12.18
C ASP A 157 -0.69 -8.55 10.77
N LYS A 158 -1.34 -7.59 10.13
CA LYS A 158 -2.06 -7.71 8.85
C LYS A 158 -1.28 -7.04 7.72
N ASN A 159 -0.33 -6.20 8.06
CA ASN A 159 0.49 -5.46 7.12
C ASN A 159 1.93 -5.95 7.22
N VAL A 160 2.62 -5.87 6.09
CA VAL A 160 4.09 -5.85 6.04
C VAL A 160 4.37 -4.80 5.00
N SER A 161 5.06 -3.75 5.37
CA SER A 161 5.25 -2.61 4.48
C SER A 161 6.35 -2.88 3.46
N PRO A 162 6.28 -2.33 2.24
CA PRO A 162 7.28 -2.61 1.20
C PRO A 162 8.72 -2.25 1.61
N TRP A 163 8.91 -1.19 2.40
CA TRP A 163 10.24 -0.79 2.89
C TRP A 163 10.84 -1.77 3.90
N GLU A 164 10.01 -2.52 4.63
CA GLU A 164 10.48 -3.56 5.55
C GLU A 164 10.99 -4.76 4.76
N MET A 165 10.28 -5.15 3.70
CA MET A 165 10.75 -6.17 2.75
C MET A 165 12.05 -5.74 2.04
N GLU A 166 12.16 -4.46 1.68
CA GLU A 166 13.37 -3.89 1.11
C GLU A 166 14.55 -4.01 2.09
N GLN A 167 14.36 -3.62 3.34
CA GLN A 167 15.40 -3.72 4.37
C GLN A 167 15.80 -5.18 4.60
N TYR A 168 14.86 -6.11 4.68
CA TYR A 168 15.15 -7.53 4.85
C TYR A 168 15.99 -8.10 3.70
N ALA A 169 15.66 -7.75 2.45
CA ALA A 169 16.47 -8.16 1.30
C ALA A 169 17.89 -7.57 1.36
N ARG A 170 18.05 -6.32 1.83
CA ARG A 170 19.36 -5.69 2.04
C ARG A 170 20.17 -6.38 3.13
N ASP A 171 19.54 -6.80 4.23
CA ASP A 171 20.19 -7.52 5.32
C ASP A 171 20.71 -8.91 4.86
N LEU A 172 20.10 -9.49 3.83
CA LEU A 172 20.57 -10.72 3.17
C LEU A 172 21.70 -10.50 2.16
N GLY A 173 22.15 -9.26 1.96
CA GLY A 173 23.24 -8.93 1.03
C GLY A 173 22.80 -8.73 -0.42
N LEU A 174 21.51 -8.49 -0.67
CA LEU A 174 20.98 -8.09 -1.98
C LEU A 174 20.71 -6.59 -2.02
N GLY A 175 20.62 -6.04 -3.23
CA GLY A 175 19.95 -4.76 -3.45
C GLY A 175 18.43 -4.94 -3.44
N ALA A 176 17.72 -3.93 -2.98
CA ALA A 176 16.27 -3.84 -3.10
C ALA A 176 15.87 -2.38 -3.27
N ILE A 177 14.81 -2.15 -4.04
CA ILE A 177 14.26 -0.81 -4.27
C ILE A 177 12.73 -0.86 -4.36
N VAL A 178 12.07 -0.02 -3.55
CA VAL A 178 10.63 0.22 -3.62
C VAL A 178 10.39 1.47 -4.47
N ARG A 179 9.45 1.38 -5.40
CA ARG A 179 9.02 2.49 -6.25
C ARG A 179 7.51 2.50 -6.40
N VAL A 180 6.95 3.67 -6.70
CA VAL A 180 5.55 3.86 -7.09
C VAL A 180 5.50 4.32 -8.55
N ASN A 181 4.33 4.74 -9.05
CA ASN A 181 4.18 5.26 -10.42
C ASN A 181 4.47 4.23 -11.54
N GLY A 182 4.57 2.94 -11.19
CA GLY A 182 4.84 1.90 -12.18
C GLY A 182 3.77 1.84 -13.27
N THR A 183 4.11 1.27 -14.42
CA THR A 183 3.18 1.03 -15.53
C THR A 183 3.18 -0.45 -15.89
N LEU A 184 2.19 -0.91 -16.67
CA LEU A 184 2.22 -2.27 -17.21
C LEU A 184 3.51 -2.51 -18.01
N GLU A 185 3.97 -1.52 -18.78
CA GLU A 185 5.23 -1.59 -19.52
C GLU A 185 6.46 -1.63 -18.61
N THR A 186 6.42 -0.97 -17.45
CA THR A 186 7.46 -1.10 -16.41
C THR A 186 7.55 -2.55 -15.94
N LEU A 187 6.43 -3.18 -15.59
CA LEU A 187 6.40 -4.58 -15.13
C LEU A 187 6.90 -5.54 -16.21
N LYS A 188 6.42 -5.40 -17.46
CA LYS A 188 6.90 -6.21 -18.60
C LYS A 188 8.41 -6.03 -18.82
N THR A 189 8.91 -4.80 -18.70
CA THR A 189 10.31 -4.47 -18.89
C THR A 189 11.21 -5.08 -17.82
N LEU A 190 10.76 -5.07 -16.56
CA LEU A 190 11.47 -5.72 -15.46
C LEU A 190 11.51 -7.24 -15.66
N VAL A 191 10.36 -7.85 -15.96
CA VAL A 191 10.22 -9.29 -16.18
C VAL A 191 11.12 -9.78 -17.33
N ARG A 192 11.07 -9.15 -18.51
CA ARG A 192 11.93 -9.53 -19.65
C ARG A 192 13.42 -9.32 -19.40
N ALA A 193 13.77 -8.45 -18.45
CA ALA A 193 15.15 -8.19 -18.05
C ALA A 193 15.61 -9.09 -16.89
N GLY A 194 14.81 -10.06 -16.47
CA GLY A 194 15.17 -10.97 -15.38
C GLY A 194 15.10 -10.30 -14.01
N PHE A 195 14.09 -9.47 -13.78
CA PHE A 195 13.77 -8.92 -12.46
C PHE A 195 12.28 -9.19 -12.18
N PRO A 196 11.92 -10.15 -11.33
CA PRO A 196 10.52 -10.40 -10.98
C PRO A 196 10.05 -9.33 -9.97
N PRO A 197 9.15 -8.40 -10.35
CA PRO A 197 8.67 -7.38 -9.42
C PRO A 197 7.59 -7.94 -8.49
N ILE A 198 7.70 -7.61 -7.21
CA ILE A 198 6.62 -7.76 -6.23
C ILE A 198 5.73 -6.53 -6.36
N VAL A 199 4.41 -6.71 -6.47
CA VAL A 199 3.43 -5.62 -6.51
C VAL A 199 2.44 -5.77 -5.36
N GLU A 200 2.00 -4.64 -4.81
CA GLU A 200 0.89 -4.60 -3.84
C GLU A 200 -0.40 -4.22 -4.56
N THR A 201 -1.43 -5.01 -4.37
CA THR A 201 -2.67 -4.93 -5.13
C THR A 201 -3.85 -5.01 -4.20
N TRP A 202 -4.94 -4.36 -4.58
CA TRP A 202 -6.20 -4.59 -3.91
C TRP A 202 -6.67 -6.03 -4.15
N TYR A 203 -7.46 -6.52 -3.20
CA TYR A 203 -8.05 -7.85 -3.25
C TYR A 203 -9.49 -7.76 -2.78
N VAL A 204 -10.41 -7.93 -3.73
CA VAL A 204 -11.85 -7.78 -3.53
C VAL A 204 -12.47 -9.16 -3.43
N ARG A 205 -12.85 -9.60 -2.22
CA ARG A 205 -13.65 -10.83 -2.06
C ARG A 205 -15.13 -10.55 -2.26
N ASP A 206 -15.58 -9.44 -1.68
CA ASP A 206 -16.89 -8.84 -1.88
C ASP A 206 -16.80 -7.32 -1.59
N ALA A 207 -17.90 -6.59 -1.81
CA ALA A 207 -17.94 -5.13 -1.64
C ALA A 207 -17.58 -4.65 -0.20
N SER A 208 -17.78 -5.50 0.81
CA SER A 208 -17.52 -5.21 2.22
C SER A 208 -16.23 -5.87 2.77
N ASP A 209 -15.63 -6.79 2.02
CA ASP A 209 -14.41 -7.52 2.38
C ASP A 209 -13.31 -7.33 1.32
N GLN A 210 -12.65 -6.17 1.40
CA GLN A 210 -11.55 -5.78 0.51
C GLN A 210 -10.26 -5.53 1.29
N LEU A 211 -9.09 -5.96 0.81
CA LEU A 211 -7.82 -5.91 1.54
C LEU A 211 -6.60 -5.79 0.62
N GLY A 212 -5.44 -5.42 1.17
CA GLY A 212 -4.16 -5.40 0.46
C GLY A 212 -3.57 -6.78 0.30
N HIS A 213 -2.99 -7.06 -0.87
CA HIS A 213 -2.40 -8.35 -1.21
C HIS A 213 -1.17 -8.20 -2.08
N TYR A 214 -0.13 -8.98 -1.80
CA TYR A 214 1.10 -8.99 -2.56
C TYR A 214 1.11 -10.10 -3.60
N ARG A 215 1.52 -9.75 -4.82
CA ARG A 215 1.68 -10.68 -5.94
C ARG A 215 3.08 -10.56 -6.53
N LEU A 216 3.64 -11.68 -6.97
CA LEU A 216 4.91 -11.69 -7.71
C LEU A 216 4.61 -11.81 -9.20
N VAL A 217 5.00 -10.84 -10.00
CA VAL A 217 4.82 -10.91 -11.46
C VAL A 217 5.98 -11.71 -12.05
N VAL A 218 5.66 -12.80 -12.75
CA VAL A 218 6.67 -13.73 -13.29
C VAL A 218 6.63 -13.82 -14.81
N GLY A 219 5.56 -13.36 -15.45
CA GLY A 219 5.43 -13.38 -16.89
C GLY A 219 4.38 -12.43 -17.42
N TYR A 220 4.33 -12.27 -18.73
CA TYR A 220 3.29 -11.53 -19.45
C TYR A 220 3.05 -12.15 -20.83
N ASP A 221 1.85 -11.91 -21.36
CA ASP A 221 1.45 -12.31 -22.69
C ASP A 221 0.55 -11.24 -23.33
N ASP A 222 1.07 -10.58 -24.37
CA ASP A 222 0.37 -9.49 -25.07
C ASP A 222 -0.71 -10.00 -26.05
N GLU A 223 -0.73 -11.29 -26.41
CA GLU A 223 -1.82 -11.84 -27.22
C GLU A 223 -3.09 -11.98 -26.36
N THR A 224 -2.93 -12.44 -25.13
CA THR A 224 -4.00 -12.62 -24.15
C THR A 224 -4.23 -11.39 -23.25
N GLN A 225 -3.37 -10.37 -23.35
CA GLN A 225 -3.41 -9.14 -22.55
C GLN A 225 -3.38 -9.42 -21.03
N ALA A 226 -2.50 -10.32 -20.59
CA ALA A 226 -2.46 -10.74 -19.20
C ALA A 226 -1.05 -10.91 -18.63
N PHE A 227 -0.93 -10.71 -17.32
CA PHE A 227 0.24 -11.09 -16.54
C PHE A 227 0.08 -12.51 -16.00
N LEU A 228 1.20 -13.22 -15.91
CA LEU A 228 1.33 -14.43 -15.12
C LEU A 228 1.93 -14.06 -13.76
N THR A 229 1.27 -14.47 -12.68
CA THR A 229 1.67 -14.14 -11.32
C THR A 229 1.79 -15.38 -10.45
N TYR A 230 2.68 -15.31 -9.47
CA TYR A 230 2.68 -16.22 -8.33
C TYR A 230 1.92 -15.53 -7.19
N ASP A 231 0.80 -16.12 -6.80
CA ASP A 231 -0.12 -15.59 -5.80
C ASP A 231 -0.10 -16.50 -4.57
N SER A 232 0.24 -15.96 -3.40
CA SER A 232 0.38 -16.77 -2.20
C SER A 232 -0.94 -17.31 -1.65
N LEU A 233 -2.10 -16.77 -2.04
CA LEU A 233 -3.42 -17.32 -1.73
C LEU A 233 -3.85 -18.36 -2.77
N HIS A 234 -3.69 -18.05 -4.06
CA HIS A 234 -4.31 -18.81 -5.13
C HIS A 234 -3.42 -19.86 -5.81
N GLY A 235 -2.11 -19.79 -5.60
CA GLY A 235 -1.16 -20.75 -6.15
C GLY A 235 -0.20 -20.14 -7.19
N PRO A 236 0.64 -20.97 -7.82
CA PRO A 236 1.44 -20.54 -8.94
C PRO A 236 0.58 -20.30 -10.19
N ASP A 237 1.15 -19.59 -11.15
CA ASP A 237 0.60 -19.43 -12.51
C ASP A 237 -0.81 -18.80 -12.57
N VAL A 238 -1.10 -17.86 -11.66
CA VAL A 238 -2.35 -17.10 -11.65
C VAL A 238 -2.30 -16.02 -12.73
N VAL A 239 -3.20 -16.14 -13.70
CA VAL A 239 -3.35 -15.17 -14.80
C VAL A 239 -4.21 -14.01 -14.34
N VAL A 240 -3.74 -12.78 -14.55
CA VAL A 240 -4.47 -11.53 -14.23
C VAL A 240 -4.48 -10.65 -15.47
N ASP A 241 -5.66 -10.24 -15.92
CA ASP A 241 -5.83 -9.33 -17.06
C ASP A 241 -5.10 -7.99 -16.82
N TYR A 242 -4.59 -7.37 -17.88
CA TYR A 242 -3.86 -6.10 -17.81
C TYR A 242 -4.68 -4.96 -17.22
N GLN A 243 -5.96 -4.83 -17.59
CA GLN A 243 -6.83 -3.82 -17.03
C GLN A 243 -7.13 -4.11 -15.55
N GLU A 244 -7.44 -5.37 -15.23
CA GLU A 244 -7.70 -5.79 -13.85
C GLU A 244 -6.47 -5.54 -12.95
N MET A 245 -5.27 -5.92 -13.41
CA MET A 245 -4.02 -5.68 -12.71
C MET A 245 -3.81 -4.19 -12.43
N ASP A 246 -3.93 -3.32 -13.44
CA ASP A 246 -3.73 -1.89 -13.26
C ASP A 246 -4.73 -1.28 -12.28
N GLU A 247 -5.99 -1.70 -12.35
CA GLU A 247 -7.05 -1.24 -11.44
C GLU A 247 -6.86 -1.73 -9.99
N LEU A 248 -6.39 -2.95 -9.76
CA LEU A 248 -6.08 -3.41 -8.40
C LEU A 248 -4.80 -2.76 -7.86
N TRP A 249 -3.78 -2.59 -8.71
CA TRP A 249 -2.45 -2.10 -8.35
C TRP A 249 -2.44 -0.61 -8.01
N ARG A 250 -3.24 0.19 -8.72
CA ARG A 250 -3.33 1.63 -8.47
C ARG A 250 -3.84 1.99 -7.08
N VAL A 251 -4.57 1.12 -6.39
CA VAL A 251 -5.03 1.40 -5.01
C VAL A 251 -3.85 1.65 -4.06
N PHE A 252 -2.68 1.10 -4.40
CA PHE A 252 -1.41 1.29 -3.70
C PHE A 252 -0.45 2.18 -4.50
N ASN A 253 -0.97 3.18 -5.21
CA ASN A 253 -0.21 4.11 -6.05
C ASN A 253 0.74 3.42 -7.07
N ARG A 254 0.38 2.21 -7.49
CA ARG A 254 1.20 1.35 -8.37
C ARG A 254 2.59 1.07 -7.77
N VAL A 255 2.64 0.70 -6.50
CA VAL A 255 3.87 0.32 -5.79
C VAL A 255 4.44 -1.00 -6.29
N TYR A 256 5.74 -1.03 -6.55
CA TYR A 256 6.48 -2.24 -6.87
C TYR A 256 7.81 -2.27 -6.12
N LEU A 257 8.21 -3.48 -5.75
CA LEU A 257 9.48 -3.79 -5.11
C LEU A 257 10.27 -4.71 -6.04
N VAL A 258 11.53 -4.37 -6.29
CA VAL A 258 12.46 -5.22 -7.03
C VAL A 258 13.64 -5.57 -6.14
N VAL A 259 13.89 -6.86 -5.97
CA VAL A 259 15.10 -7.41 -5.35
C VAL A 259 16.10 -7.79 -6.45
N TYR A 260 17.38 -7.48 -6.26
CA TYR A 260 18.41 -7.65 -7.27
C TYR A 260 19.82 -7.86 -6.66
N PRO A 261 20.73 -8.59 -7.33
CA PRO A 261 22.15 -8.58 -6.98
C PRO A 261 22.76 -7.20 -7.22
N PHE A 262 23.58 -6.69 -6.30
CA PHE A 262 24.11 -5.31 -6.36
C PHE A 262 24.79 -4.96 -7.69
N GLU A 263 25.48 -5.92 -8.32
CA GLU A 263 26.13 -5.76 -9.63
C GLU A 263 25.15 -5.48 -10.77
N ARG A 264 23.87 -5.80 -10.59
CA ARG A 264 22.81 -5.55 -11.58
C ARG A 264 22.16 -4.17 -11.45
N TRP A 265 22.56 -3.36 -10.47
CA TRP A 265 21.99 -2.03 -10.25
C TRP A 265 21.97 -1.17 -11.51
N ALA A 266 23.09 -1.07 -12.23
CA ALA A 266 23.17 -0.21 -13.41
C ALA A 266 22.16 -0.60 -14.50
N SER A 267 21.92 -1.91 -14.69
CA SER A 267 20.90 -2.40 -15.62
C SER A 267 19.50 -2.11 -15.11
N LEU A 268 19.23 -2.32 -13.81
CA LEU A 268 17.92 -2.06 -13.22
C LEU A 268 17.57 -0.56 -13.26
N ALA A 269 18.49 0.30 -12.85
CA ALA A 269 18.32 1.75 -12.84
C ALA A 269 18.00 2.29 -14.23
N ALA A 270 18.64 1.77 -15.28
CA ALA A 270 18.34 2.15 -16.66
C ALA A 270 16.92 1.76 -17.11
N LEU A 271 16.34 0.68 -16.54
CA LEU A 271 14.96 0.25 -16.83
C LEU A 271 13.92 1.09 -16.08
N ILE A 272 14.24 1.46 -14.83
CA ILE A 272 13.39 2.35 -14.02
C ILE A 272 13.40 3.77 -14.61
N GLY A 273 14.53 4.22 -15.15
CA GLY A 273 14.67 5.54 -15.75
C GLY A 273 14.68 6.65 -14.71
N ASP A 274 14.04 7.79 -14.99
CA ASP A 274 14.05 8.96 -14.11
C ASP A 274 13.36 8.69 -12.76
N ASP A 275 12.46 7.71 -12.70
CA ASP A 275 11.78 7.28 -11.47
C ASP A 275 12.74 6.63 -10.45
N VAL A 276 14.04 6.48 -10.75
CA VAL A 276 15.05 6.18 -9.72
C VAL A 276 15.22 7.32 -8.73
N HIS A 277 14.78 8.53 -9.05
CA HIS A 277 14.84 9.69 -8.18
C HIS A 277 13.45 9.97 -7.58
N ASP A 278 13.40 10.07 -6.25
CA ASP A 278 12.13 10.09 -5.53
C ASP A 278 11.24 11.28 -5.91
N GLU A 279 11.81 12.48 -6.05
CA GLU A 279 11.06 13.69 -6.45
C GLU A 279 10.40 13.51 -7.82
N GLN A 280 11.15 13.04 -8.82
CA GLN A 280 10.63 12.81 -10.17
C GLN A 280 9.52 11.75 -10.17
N MET A 281 9.75 10.63 -9.46
CA MET A 281 8.78 9.55 -9.33
C MET A 281 7.47 10.03 -8.71
N TYR A 282 7.54 10.78 -7.59
CA TYR A 282 6.34 11.23 -6.89
C TYR A 282 5.61 12.37 -7.61
N GLU A 283 6.30 13.26 -8.31
CA GLU A 283 5.64 14.25 -9.18
C GLU A 283 4.95 13.56 -10.37
N GLY A 284 5.55 12.52 -10.95
CA GLY A 284 4.92 11.68 -11.97
C GLY A 284 3.67 10.95 -11.46
N ALA A 285 3.77 10.34 -10.27
CA ALA A 285 2.65 9.67 -9.60
C ALA A 285 1.50 10.66 -9.33
N LEU A 286 1.84 11.85 -8.82
CA LEU A 286 0.90 12.92 -8.54
C LEU A 286 0.15 13.35 -9.79
N ALA A 287 0.88 13.66 -10.87
CA ALA A 287 0.28 14.09 -12.13
C ALA A 287 -0.67 13.03 -12.71
N ARG A 288 -0.29 11.75 -12.63
CA ARG A 288 -1.15 10.63 -13.05
C ARG A 288 -2.42 10.53 -12.21
N ALA A 289 -2.28 10.53 -10.88
CA ALA A 289 -3.41 10.41 -9.97
C ALA A 289 -4.39 11.60 -10.11
N GLN A 290 -3.88 12.81 -10.37
CA GLN A 290 -4.71 13.99 -10.66
C GLN A 290 -5.49 13.83 -11.98
N ALA A 291 -4.83 13.36 -13.04
CA ALA A 291 -5.48 13.12 -14.32
C ALA A 291 -6.58 12.04 -14.21
N GLU A 292 -6.30 10.97 -13.46
CA GLU A 292 -7.24 9.89 -13.18
C GLU A 292 -8.46 10.36 -12.38
N ALA A 293 -8.26 11.22 -11.38
CA ALA A 293 -9.36 11.81 -10.62
C ALA A 293 -10.24 12.72 -11.49
N ALA A 294 -9.65 13.43 -12.44
CA ALA A 294 -10.34 14.35 -13.34
C ALA A 294 -11.06 13.65 -14.50
N SER A 295 -10.68 12.42 -14.83
CA SER A 295 -11.20 11.68 -15.99
C SER A 295 -11.42 10.19 -15.65
N PRO A 296 -12.40 9.88 -14.78
CA PRO A 296 -12.74 8.50 -14.48
C PRO A 296 -13.28 7.78 -15.73
N PRO A 297 -12.96 6.48 -15.92
CA PRO A 297 -13.46 5.70 -17.04
C PRO A 297 -14.96 5.41 -16.86
N SER A 298 -15.62 5.08 -17.97
CA SER A 298 -17.03 4.66 -17.95
C SER A 298 -17.24 3.27 -17.39
N THR A 299 -16.19 2.46 -17.31
CA THR A 299 -16.22 1.05 -16.88
C THR A 299 -14.97 0.74 -16.06
N CYS A 300 -15.12 -0.11 -15.06
CA CYS A 300 -14.06 -0.74 -14.30
C CYS A 300 -14.34 -2.25 -14.22
N VAL A 301 -13.31 -3.05 -14.00
CA VAL A 301 -13.41 -4.52 -13.93
C VAL A 301 -13.01 -5.07 -12.56
N ALA A 302 -12.24 -4.32 -11.79
CA ALA A 302 -11.66 -4.79 -10.54
C ALA A 302 -12.39 -4.30 -9.27
N TYR A 303 -13.04 -3.14 -9.34
CA TYR A 303 -13.69 -2.54 -8.17
C TYR A 303 -15.10 -3.06 -7.97
N ALA A 304 -15.53 -3.12 -6.70
CA ALA A 304 -16.92 -3.37 -6.37
C ALA A 304 -17.84 -2.22 -6.85
N ASP A 305 -17.33 -0.99 -6.86
CA ASP A 305 -18.01 0.20 -7.36
C ASP A 305 -17.02 1.07 -8.17
N CYS A 306 -17.34 1.41 -9.41
CA CYS A 306 -16.44 2.24 -10.23
C CYS A 306 -16.29 3.69 -9.72
N THR A 307 -17.16 4.15 -8.82
CA THR A 307 -16.97 5.44 -8.13
C THR A 307 -15.73 5.44 -7.22
N ASP A 308 -15.28 4.27 -6.77
CA ASP A 308 -14.03 4.10 -6.03
C ASP A 308 -12.81 4.56 -6.84
N TRP A 309 -12.92 4.63 -8.17
CA TRP A 309 -11.87 5.19 -9.02
C TRP A 309 -11.47 6.59 -8.57
N VAL A 310 -12.44 7.47 -8.33
CA VAL A 310 -12.16 8.85 -7.90
C VAL A 310 -11.65 8.86 -6.46
N THR A 311 -12.24 8.04 -5.58
CA THR A 311 -11.84 7.87 -4.18
C THR A 311 -10.36 7.48 -4.06
N PHE A 312 -9.92 6.44 -4.76
CA PHE A 312 -8.53 5.98 -4.75
C PHE A 312 -7.59 6.96 -5.47
N SER A 313 -8.05 7.64 -6.53
CA SER A 313 -7.24 8.67 -7.19
C SER A 313 -6.96 9.84 -6.25
N CYS A 314 -7.96 10.35 -5.53
CA CYS A 314 -7.76 11.38 -4.49
C CYS A 314 -6.83 10.90 -3.37
N PHE A 315 -6.93 9.63 -2.97
CA PHE A 315 -6.02 9.05 -1.99
C PHE A 315 -4.57 9.03 -2.50
N ASN A 316 -4.34 8.60 -3.74
CA ASN A 316 -3.00 8.59 -4.35
C ASN A 316 -2.41 9.98 -4.57
N VAL A 317 -3.25 10.97 -4.88
CA VAL A 317 -2.86 12.39 -4.87
C VAL A 317 -2.32 12.76 -3.50
N GLY A 318 -3.07 12.43 -2.44
CA GLY A 318 -2.63 12.65 -1.06
C GLY A 318 -1.32 11.94 -0.70
N SER A 319 -1.15 10.68 -1.12
CA SER A 319 0.07 9.88 -0.85
C SER A 319 1.30 10.43 -1.57
N SER A 320 1.14 10.86 -2.81
CA SER A 320 2.23 11.46 -3.58
C SER A 320 2.61 12.83 -3.00
N LEU A 321 1.63 13.67 -2.65
CA LEU A 321 1.86 14.97 -2.00
C LEU A 321 2.50 14.83 -0.62
N THR A 322 2.11 13.81 0.16
CA THR A 322 2.74 13.51 1.46
C THR A 322 4.21 13.19 1.27
N SER A 323 4.54 12.35 0.29
CA SER A 323 5.93 11.97 -0.03
C SER A 323 6.78 13.14 -0.56
N LEU A 324 6.13 14.14 -1.16
CA LEU A 324 6.75 15.41 -1.59
C LEU A 324 6.82 16.47 -0.47
N GLY A 325 6.35 16.16 0.75
CA GLY A 325 6.30 17.11 1.87
C GLY A 325 5.23 18.20 1.75
N ARG A 326 4.31 18.10 0.79
CA ARG A 326 3.23 19.07 0.50
C ARG A 326 2.00 18.75 1.35
N HIS A 327 2.16 18.75 2.67
CA HIS A 327 1.18 18.22 3.62
C HIS A 327 -0.19 18.92 3.60
N GLU A 328 -0.25 20.23 3.36
CA GLU A 328 -1.52 20.98 3.28
C GLU A 328 -2.39 20.50 2.12
N GLU A 329 -1.78 20.35 0.93
CA GLU A 329 -2.47 19.84 -0.25
C GLU A 329 -2.82 18.36 -0.08
N ALA A 330 -1.92 17.58 0.53
CA ALA A 330 -2.17 16.17 0.84
C ALA A 330 -3.38 15.99 1.76
N ALA A 331 -3.48 16.78 2.83
CA ALA A 331 -4.59 16.75 3.76
C ALA A 331 -5.94 17.01 3.06
N ALA A 332 -5.98 17.98 2.13
CA ALA A 332 -7.19 18.25 1.34
C ALA A 332 -7.56 17.08 0.41
N ALA A 333 -6.58 16.45 -0.23
CA ALA A 333 -6.81 15.29 -1.09
C ALA A 333 -7.33 14.07 -0.29
N TYR A 334 -6.78 13.85 0.91
CA TYR A 334 -7.27 12.81 1.82
C TYR A 334 -8.66 13.10 2.36
N ASP A 335 -8.98 14.37 2.66
CA ASP A 335 -10.32 14.77 3.04
C ASP A 335 -11.34 14.44 1.94
N GLN A 336 -10.98 14.74 0.68
CA GLN A 336 -11.82 14.41 -0.47
C GLN A 336 -12.03 12.89 -0.59
N ALA A 337 -10.97 12.09 -0.49
CA ALA A 337 -11.09 10.63 -0.53
C ALA A 337 -12.01 10.10 0.58
N ARG A 338 -11.85 10.59 1.82
CA ARG A 338 -12.70 10.19 2.95
C ARG A 338 -14.15 10.64 2.81
N GLN A 339 -14.41 11.81 2.21
CA GLN A 339 -15.78 12.26 1.91
C GLN A 339 -16.46 11.38 0.86
N LEU A 340 -15.71 10.87 -0.11
CA LEU A 340 -16.20 9.96 -1.15
C LEU A 340 -16.40 8.52 -0.67
N GLY A 341 -16.03 8.20 0.59
CA GLY A 341 -16.22 6.88 1.16
C GLY A 341 -14.98 5.99 1.07
N LEU A 342 -13.81 6.50 1.45
CA LEU A 342 -12.59 5.70 1.49
C LEU A 342 -12.73 4.45 2.37
N HIS A 343 -12.44 3.28 1.81
CA HIS A 343 -12.56 1.98 2.47
C HIS A 343 -11.76 1.89 3.78
N TYR A 344 -12.35 1.27 4.80
CA TYR A 344 -11.80 1.30 6.17
C TYR A 344 -10.42 0.64 6.33
N ARG A 345 -10.08 -0.32 5.47
CA ARG A 345 -8.79 -1.04 5.52
C ARG A 345 -7.63 -0.30 4.86
N MET A 346 -7.87 0.83 4.20
CA MET A 346 -6.81 1.60 3.56
C MET A 346 -5.71 1.99 4.55
N LEU A 347 -6.09 2.37 5.78
CA LEU A 347 -5.15 2.74 6.85
C LEU A 347 -4.53 1.56 7.58
N TRP A 348 -4.79 0.32 7.16
CA TRP A 348 -4.01 -0.82 7.63
C TRP A 348 -2.66 -0.89 6.93
N TYR A 349 -2.54 -0.31 5.73
CA TYR A 349 -1.36 -0.43 4.87
C TYR A 349 -0.75 0.93 4.52
N GLN A 350 -1.56 1.99 4.46
CA GLN A 350 -1.14 3.30 3.95
C GLN A 350 -1.38 4.41 4.99
N PHE A 351 -0.30 4.97 5.52
CA PHE A 351 -0.34 5.83 6.72
C PHE A 351 -0.26 7.34 6.43
N GLY A 352 -0.10 7.74 5.17
CA GLY A 352 0.07 9.13 4.76
C GLY A 352 -0.98 10.12 5.29
N PRO A 353 -2.27 9.75 5.47
CA PRO A 353 -3.23 10.63 6.11
C PRO A 353 -2.82 11.05 7.53
N TYR A 354 -2.28 10.13 8.33
CA TYR A 354 -1.82 10.45 9.68
C TYR A 354 -0.67 11.45 9.67
N GLU A 355 0.31 11.21 8.81
CA GLU A 355 1.49 12.06 8.66
C GLU A 355 1.10 13.47 8.22
N SER A 356 0.32 13.60 7.14
CA SER A 356 -0.04 14.90 6.60
C SER A 356 -0.98 15.67 7.52
N TYR A 357 -1.98 15.03 8.15
CA TYR A 357 -2.80 15.71 9.14
C TYR A 357 -2.00 16.17 10.37
N HIS A 358 -1.06 15.36 10.85
CA HIS A 358 -0.16 15.77 11.93
C HIS A 358 0.72 16.95 11.49
N GLY A 359 1.29 16.88 10.28
CA GLY A 359 2.19 17.91 9.72
C GLY A 359 1.55 19.29 9.59
N VAL A 360 0.23 19.35 9.40
CA VAL A 360 -0.54 20.61 9.32
C VAL A 360 -1.24 20.99 10.62
N GLY A 361 -0.95 20.30 11.73
CA GLY A 361 -1.49 20.63 13.05
C GLY A 361 -2.92 20.13 13.31
N ARG A 362 -3.49 19.29 12.44
CA ARG A 362 -4.82 18.68 12.62
C ARG A 362 -4.73 17.46 13.54
N HIS A 363 -4.24 17.67 14.75
CA HIS A 363 -3.95 16.60 15.71
C HIS A 363 -5.20 15.86 16.17
N GLU A 364 -6.33 16.55 16.37
CA GLU A 364 -7.60 15.92 16.73
C GLU A 364 -8.11 14.99 15.62
N ASP A 365 -7.91 15.34 14.35
CA ASP A 365 -8.30 14.49 13.22
C ASP A 365 -7.48 13.21 13.18
N VAL A 366 -6.16 13.28 13.43
CA VAL A 366 -5.31 12.09 13.57
C VAL A 366 -5.80 11.22 14.71
N ILE A 367 -6.10 11.81 15.88
CA ILE A 367 -6.58 11.05 17.04
C ILE A 367 -7.91 10.36 16.75
N ALA A 368 -8.86 11.07 16.13
CA ALA A 368 -10.15 10.52 15.77
C ALA A 368 -10.02 9.39 14.74
N LEU A 369 -9.22 9.60 13.69
CA LEU A 369 -9.02 8.64 12.61
C LEU A 369 -8.29 7.39 13.10
N ALA A 370 -7.17 7.53 13.80
CA ALA A 370 -6.44 6.41 14.38
C ALA A 370 -7.29 5.64 15.40
N SER A 371 -8.10 6.33 16.21
CA SER A 371 -9.01 5.66 17.14
C SER A 371 -10.13 4.89 16.43
N ALA A 372 -10.60 5.35 15.28
CA ALA A 372 -11.56 4.61 14.46
C ALA A 372 -10.91 3.37 13.83
N THR A 373 -9.71 3.49 13.28
CA THR A 373 -8.94 2.35 12.73
C THR A 373 -8.65 1.31 13.81
N LEU A 374 -8.19 1.73 15.00
CA LEU A 374 -7.88 0.81 16.10
C LEU A 374 -9.10 0.08 16.67
N LYS A 375 -10.32 0.58 16.44
CA LYS A 375 -11.55 -0.16 16.77
C LYS A 375 -11.82 -1.33 15.82
N THR A 376 -11.35 -1.26 14.57
CA THR A 376 -11.51 -2.34 13.58
C THR A 376 -10.33 -3.31 13.60
N ALA A 377 -9.11 -2.81 13.86
CA ALA A 377 -7.90 -3.61 14.06
C ALA A 377 -7.04 -3.01 15.18
N GLY A 378 -7.04 -3.64 16.35
CA GLY A 378 -6.37 -3.12 17.55
C GLY A 378 -4.86 -3.40 17.63
N ASN A 379 -4.23 -3.92 16.59
CA ASN A 379 -2.82 -4.29 16.54
C ASN A 379 -2.10 -3.62 15.37
N LEU A 380 -2.33 -2.32 15.21
CA LEU A 380 -1.67 -1.49 14.20
C LEU A 380 -0.76 -0.49 14.93
N GLU A 381 0.52 -0.80 15.02
CA GLU A 381 1.51 0.01 15.74
C GLU A 381 1.63 1.43 15.19
N GLU A 382 1.51 1.62 13.88
CA GLU A 382 1.58 2.93 13.23
C GLU A 382 0.40 3.81 13.64
N SER A 383 -0.79 3.21 13.77
CA SER A 383 -1.97 3.92 14.26
C SER A 383 -1.78 4.38 15.71
N TYR A 384 -1.18 3.55 16.56
CA TYR A 384 -0.82 3.94 17.92
C TYR A 384 0.23 5.05 17.91
N TYR A 385 1.31 4.90 17.16
CA TYR A 385 2.39 5.88 17.09
C TYR A 385 1.89 7.26 16.63
N TRP A 386 1.14 7.33 15.53
CA TRP A 386 0.62 8.60 15.04
C TRP A 386 -0.39 9.23 15.98
N ARG A 387 -1.25 8.43 16.63
CA ARG A 387 -2.15 8.95 17.67
C ARG A 387 -1.37 9.49 18.87
N GLY A 388 -0.31 8.80 19.28
CA GLY A 388 0.58 9.23 20.35
C GLY A 388 1.31 10.53 20.03
N LYS A 389 1.83 10.67 18.81
CA LYS A 389 2.46 11.90 18.30
C LYS A 389 1.49 13.09 18.36
N SER A 390 0.25 12.92 17.89
CA SER A 390 -0.76 13.97 17.94
C SER A 390 -1.26 14.28 19.35
N ARG A 391 -1.37 13.28 20.24
CA ARG A 391 -1.67 13.52 21.67
C ARG A 391 -0.59 14.35 22.34
N LEU A 392 0.68 14.03 22.06
CA LEU A 392 1.81 14.78 22.58
C LEU A 392 1.79 16.24 22.12
N ALA A 393 1.44 16.48 20.85
CA ALA A 393 1.30 17.83 20.31
C ALA A 393 0.14 18.64 20.94
N LEU A 394 -0.81 17.96 21.60
CA LEU A 394 -1.90 18.56 22.37
C LEU A 394 -1.66 18.50 23.89
N ASP A 395 -0.40 18.32 24.32
CA ASP A 395 0.02 18.22 25.73
C ASP A 395 -0.57 17.03 26.51
N ASP A 396 -1.20 16.05 25.86
CA ASP A 396 -1.62 14.77 26.45
C ASP A 396 -0.44 13.79 26.52
N VAL A 397 0.51 14.10 27.40
CA VAL A 397 1.75 13.33 27.58
C VAL A 397 1.47 11.90 28.06
N ASP A 398 0.49 11.72 28.95
CA ASP A 398 0.15 10.40 29.50
C ASP A 398 -0.50 9.51 28.43
N GLY A 399 -1.43 10.06 27.63
CA GLY A 399 -2.04 9.36 26.51
C GLY A 399 -1.04 9.03 25.40
N ALA A 400 -0.11 9.95 25.10
CA ALA A 400 0.98 9.70 24.16
C ALA A 400 1.88 8.55 24.61
N ARG A 401 2.32 8.57 25.88
CA ARG A 401 3.13 7.51 26.47
C ARG A 401 2.43 6.15 26.44
N ALA A 402 1.12 6.12 26.71
CA ALA A 402 0.33 4.89 26.65
C ALA A 402 0.24 4.34 25.21
N ASP A 403 0.10 5.21 24.21
CA ASP A 403 0.07 4.80 22.81
C ASP A 403 1.42 4.27 22.33
N PHE A 404 2.53 4.95 22.60
CA PHE A 404 3.84 4.44 22.20
C PHE A 404 4.18 3.10 22.87
N LYS A 405 3.81 2.91 24.14
CA LYS A 405 3.92 1.60 24.80
C LYS A 405 3.02 0.53 24.18
N SER A 406 1.89 0.92 23.60
CA SER A 406 1.00 0.00 22.88
C SER A 406 1.62 -0.37 21.53
N ALA A 407 2.20 0.57 20.80
CA ALA A 407 2.96 0.30 19.58
C ALA A 407 4.10 -0.71 19.86
N LEU A 408 4.91 -0.49 20.91
CA LEU A 408 5.97 -1.42 21.31
C LEU A 408 5.48 -2.77 21.84
N ARG A 409 4.19 -2.91 22.20
CA ARG A 409 3.64 -4.22 22.54
C ARG A 409 3.50 -5.12 21.31
N TYR A 410 3.20 -4.51 20.16
CA TYR A 410 3.03 -5.21 18.89
C TYR A 410 4.37 -5.30 18.13
N HIS A 411 5.24 -4.31 18.29
CA HIS A 411 6.56 -4.27 17.67
C HIS A 411 7.63 -3.80 18.68
N GLU A 412 8.18 -4.73 19.46
CA GLU A 412 9.03 -4.48 20.65
C GLU A 412 10.24 -3.58 20.39
N ASN A 413 10.85 -3.67 19.21
CA ASN A 413 12.06 -2.93 18.85
C ASN A 413 11.80 -1.86 17.78
N TRP A 414 10.57 -1.36 17.66
CA TRP A 414 10.25 -0.38 16.63
C TRP A 414 10.86 1.00 16.96
N THR A 415 11.92 1.35 16.26
CA THR A 415 12.70 2.59 16.47
C THR A 415 11.83 3.84 16.60
N PRO A 416 10.82 4.10 15.75
CA PRO A 416 9.99 5.30 15.88
C PRO A 416 9.31 5.44 17.26
N ALA A 417 8.77 4.34 17.80
CA ALA A 417 8.11 4.36 19.10
C ALA A 417 9.11 4.40 20.28
N LEU A 418 10.28 3.77 20.13
CA LEU A 418 11.38 3.85 21.11
C LEU A 418 11.91 5.28 21.24
N ASP A 419 12.19 5.93 20.12
CA ASP A 419 12.69 7.30 20.08
C ASP A 419 11.65 8.26 20.67
N ALA A 420 10.38 8.10 20.30
CA ALA A 420 9.30 8.90 20.85
C ALA A 420 9.16 8.74 22.37
N LEU A 421 9.27 7.52 22.92
CA LEU A 421 9.22 7.29 24.37
C LEU A 421 10.43 7.85 25.11
N THR A 422 11.62 7.77 24.49
CA THR A 422 12.86 8.31 25.07
C THR A 422 12.77 9.83 25.16
N GLY A 423 12.30 10.48 24.08
CA GLY A 423 12.06 11.93 24.08
C GLY A 423 11.04 12.43 25.11
N LEU A 424 10.17 11.56 25.65
CA LEU A 424 9.27 11.90 26.76
C LEU A 424 9.91 11.78 28.16
N GLN A 425 11.15 11.28 28.25
CA GLN A 425 11.87 11.07 29.51
C GLN A 425 12.92 12.15 29.76
N ASP A 426 13.36 12.85 28.71
CA ASP A 426 14.28 13.97 28.81
C ASP A 426 13.51 15.27 29.10
N PRO A 427 13.72 15.91 30.27
CA PRO A 427 12.95 17.07 30.74
C PRO A 427 13.31 18.41 30.09
#